data_AF-A0A378XWH8-F1
#
_entry.id   AF-A0A378XWH8-F1
#
_cell.length_a   1.000
_cell.length_b   1.000
_cell.length_c   1.000
_cell.angle_alpha   90.00
_cell.angle_beta   90.00
_cell.angle_gamma   90.00
#
_symmetry.space_group_name_H-M   'P 1'
#
loop_
_entity.id
_entity.type
_entity.pdbx_description
1 polymer ?
#
loop_
_entity_poly.entity_id
_entity_poly.type
_entity_poly.pdbx_seq_one_letter_code
_entity_poly.pdbx_strand_id
1 'polypeptide(L)'
;MKSAAKVNTDGLYLEDELVDDAFSGVVPFYAQPDNTDQDEGAEPKKPELVGYTVGVPITTPGLYKPKFDLVAWKAYESAVYEAQEAYISALDDWQAKGRAEGEQPVYVAPRQPDNLWTEGLTPEQIAELTKQPEPQPKLREELTNTQIAMADMYEQMLAMQAELKALKEGR
;
A
#
# COMPACT_ATOMS: atom_id res chain seq x y z
N MET A 1 12.67 6.09 15.73
CA MET A 1 12.63 6.44 14.30
C MET A 1 11.77 5.40 13.60
N LYS A 2 10.89 5.83 12.70
CA LYS A 2 10.01 4.97 11.93
C LYS A 2 10.09 5.29 10.44
N SER A 3 9.64 4.35 9.61
CA SER A 3 9.49 4.59 8.18
C SER A 3 8.21 5.37 7.89
N ALA A 4 8.31 6.40 7.06
CA ALA A 4 7.18 7.13 6.49
C ALA A 4 7.29 7.11 4.96
N ALA A 5 6.15 6.89 4.30
CA ALA A 5 6.11 6.78 2.86
C ALA A 5 6.14 8.15 2.19
N LYS A 6 7.07 8.37 1.26
CA LYS A 6 7.03 9.49 0.33
C LYS A 6 6.14 9.14 -0.85
N VAL A 7 5.20 10.02 -1.13
CA VAL A 7 4.28 9.92 -2.26
C VAL A 7 4.42 11.13 -3.17
N ASN A 8 4.11 10.98 -4.46
CA ASN A 8 4.04 12.11 -5.38
C ASN A 8 2.76 12.95 -5.15
N THR A 9 2.56 13.98 -5.97
CA THR A 9 1.35 14.83 -5.93
C THR A 9 0.03 14.09 -6.20
N ASP A 10 0.08 12.93 -6.85
CA ASP A 10 -1.07 12.04 -7.09
C ASP A 10 -1.28 11.01 -5.96
N GLY A 11 -0.42 11.01 -4.94
CA GLY A 11 -0.43 10.05 -3.84
C GLY A 11 0.22 8.70 -4.16
N LEU A 12 0.84 8.52 -5.34
CA LEU A 12 1.56 7.29 -5.67
C LEU A 12 2.83 7.17 -4.83
N TYR A 13 3.02 6.00 -4.22
CA TYR A 13 4.22 5.67 -3.46
C TYR A 13 5.50 5.79 -4.31
N LEU A 14 6.52 6.42 -3.74
CA LEU A 14 7.84 6.61 -4.33
C LEU A 14 8.91 5.80 -3.57
N GLU A 15 9.13 6.16 -2.31
CA GLU A 15 10.16 5.58 -1.45
C GLU A 15 9.81 5.79 0.02
N ASP A 16 10.59 5.17 0.91
CA ASP A 16 10.47 5.33 2.34
C ASP A 16 11.51 6.32 2.88
N GLU A 17 11.10 7.15 3.84
CA GLU A 17 11.94 8.10 4.56
C GLU A 17 11.92 7.78 6.06
N LEU A 18 13.10 7.78 6.69
CA LEU A 18 13.20 7.62 8.14
C LEU A 18 12.84 8.94 8.82
N VAL A 19 11.77 8.91 9.61
CA VAL A 19 11.26 10.05 10.37
C VAL A 19 11.24 9.74 11.86
N ASP A 20 10.96 10.76 12.68
CA ASP A 20 10.72 10.58 14.11
C ASP A 20 9.49 9.70 14.38
N ASP A 21 9.50 8.93 15.47
CA ASP A 21 8.36 8.07 15.84
C ASP A 21 7.09 8.87 16.10
N ALA A 22 7.24 10.12 16.57
CA ALA A 22 6.14 11.05 16.81
C ALA A 22 5.55 11.65 15.53
N PHE A 23 6.21 11.49 14.37
CA PHE A 23 5.74 12.05 13.11
C PHE A 23 4.39 11.44 12.72
N SER A 24 3.34 12.24 12.65
CA SER A 24 2.02 11.79 12.23
C SER A 24 1.43 12.82 11.28
N GLY A 25 0.65 12.36 10.30
CA GLY A 25 0.05 13.21 9.29
C GLY A 25 0.77 13.18 7.94
N VAL A 26 0.50 14.20 7.13
CA VAL A 26 0.95 14.30 5.74
C VAL A 26 1.59 15.67 5.52
N VAL A 27 2.88 15.70 5.18
CA VAL A 27 3.63 16.96 5.05
C VAL A 27 4.15 17.12 3.63
N PRO A 28 3.93 18.26 2.96
CA PRO A 28 4.46 18.50 1.62
C PRO A 28 5.98 18.65 1.62
N PHE A 29 6.64 18.12 0.60
CA PHE A 29 8.05 18.38 0.31
C PHE A 29 8.23 18.96 -1.10
N TYR A 30 9.24 19.81 -1.25
CA TYR A 30 9.42 20.64 -2.44
C TYR A 30 10.80 20.41 -3.07
N ALA A 31 10.86 20.48 -4.40
CA ALA A 31 12.13 20.55 -5.13
C ALA A 31 12.73 21.93 -4.94
N GLN A 32 14.01 21.97 -4.61
CA GLN A 32 14.78 23.20 -4.71
C GLN A 32 15.10 23.45 -6.18
N PRO A 33 14.87 24.67 -6.70
CA PRO A 33 15.31 25.01 -8.04
C PRO A 33 16.84 24.97 -8.12
N ASP A 34 17.38 24.45 -9.22
CA ASP A 34 18.82 24.44 -9.45
C ASP A 34 19.38 25.87 -9.41
N ASN A 35 20.30 26.13 -8.47
CA ASN A 35 20.93 27.43 -8.26
C ASN A 35 21.98 27.77 -9.33
N THR A 36 22.11 26.98 -10.40
CA THR A 36 23.12 27.17 -11.45
C THR A 36 22.89 28.39 -12.35
N ASP A 37 21.70 29.00 -12.30
CA ASP A 37 21.36 30.24 -13.03
C ASP A 37 21.01 31.40 -12.10
N GLN A 38 21.73 31.57 -10.97
CA GLN A 38 21.64 32.81 -10.20
C GLN A 38 22.38 33.93 -10.92
N ASP A 39 21.74 34.49 -11.96
CA ASP A 39 22.07 35.82 -12.45
C ASP A 39 21.84 36.82 -11.31
N GLU A 40 22.82 37.69 -11.02
CA GLU A 40 22.76 38.73 -9.99
C GLU A 40 21.63 39.74 -10.32
N GLY A 41 20.38 39.37 -9.99
CA GLY A 41 19.19 40.17 -10.29
C GLY A 41 17.91 39.38 -10.60
N ALA A 42 17.97 38.05 -10.71
CA ALA A 42 16.79 37.22 -10.95
C ALA A 42 15.93 37.05 -9.69
N GLU A 43 14.60 37.18 -9.81
CA GLU A 43 13.66 36.93 -8.72
C GLU A 43 13.81 35.49 -8.18
N PRO A 44 13.68 35.27 -6.85
CA PRO A 44 13.81 33.95 -6.26
C PRO A 44 12.78 32.99 -6.86
N LYS A 45 13.25 31.95 -7.56
CA LYS A 45 12.38 30.89 -8.09
C LYS A 45 11.65 30.22 -6.92
N LYS A 46 10.31 30.18 -6.97
CA LYS A 46 9.50 29.51 -5.95
C LYS A 46 9.77 27.99 -5.99
N PRO A 47 9.92 27.34 -4.83
CA PRO A 47 10.10 25.90 -4.77
C PRO A 47 8.82 25.18 -5.28
N GLU A 48 9.01 24.15 -6.08
CA GLU A 48 7.92 23.38 -6.70
C GLU A 48 7.51 22.22 -5.80
N LEU A 49 6.21 22.02 -5.58
CA LEU A 49 5.69 20.91 -4.77
C LEU A 49 5.92 19.60 -5.53
N VAL A 50 6.72 18.70 -4.96
CA VAL A 50 7.04 17.41 -5.58
C VAL A 50 6.15 16.30 -5.04
N GLY A 51 5.74 16.40 -3.78
CA GLY A 51 4.95 15.35 -3.15
C GLY A 51 4.75 15.56 -1.66
N TYR A 52 4.44 14.47 -0.98
CA TYR A 52 4.15 14.45 0.44
C TYR A 52 4.85 13.31 1.17
N THR A 53 5.31 13.56 2.39
CA THR A 53 5.76 12.53 3.33
C THR A 53 4.57 12.15 4.22
N VAL A 54 4.21 10.87 4.20
CA VAL A 54 3.01 10.31 4.83
C VAL A 54 3.39 9.47 6.04
N GLY A 55 3.05 9.96 7.23
CA GLY A 55 3.23 9.26 8.50
C GLY A 55 2.13 8.26 8.85
N VAL A 56 1.15 8.08 7.94
CA VAL A 56 0.05 7.12 8.07
C VAL A 56 0.53 5.74 7.56
N PRO A 57 0.49 4.69 8.40
CA PRO A 57 0.96 3.37 8.00
C PRO A 57 0.10 2.76 6.90
N ILE A 58 0.72 1.93 6.05
CA ILE A 58 0.00 1.13 5.06
C ILE A 58 -0.73 0.00 5.79
N THR A 59 -2.05 0.12 5.90
CA THR A 59 -2.91 -0.85 6.58
C THR A 59 -3.45 -1.93 5.64
N THR A 60 -3.50 -1.64 4.34
CA THR A 60 -4.02 -2.56 3.30
C THR A 60 -2.91 -3.51 2.84
N PRO A 61 -3.00 -4.83 3.13
CA PRO A 61 -2.03 -5.80 2.65
C PRO A 61 -2.23 -6.11 1.16
N GLY A 62 -1.17 -6.54 0.48
CA GLY A 62 -1.25 -7.07 -0.89
C GLY A 62 -1.33 -6.02 -2.00
N LEU A 63 -1.02 -4.75 -1.70
CA LEU A 63 -0.91 -3.70 -2.71
C LEU A 63 0.36 -3.90 -3.56
N TYR A 64 0.20 -3.94 -4.87
CA TYR A 64 1.31 -3.99 -5.83
C TYR A 64 1.97 -2.63 -5.97
N LYS A 65 1.17 -1.55 -6.04
CA LYS A 65 1.65 -0.18 -6.04
C LYS A 65 0.80 0.68 -5.10
N PRO A 66 1.22 0.88 -3.84
CA PRO A 66 0.44 1.65 -2.90
C PRO A 66 0.19 3.09 -3.39
N LYS A 67 -1.05 3.54 -3.23
CA LYS A 67 -1.49 4.91 -3.54
C LYS A 67 -2.24 5.48 -2.34
N PHE A 68 -1.73 6.58 -1.82
CA PHE A 68 -2.35 7.32 -0.74
C PHE A 68 -3.48 8.23 -1.27
N ASP A 69 -4.65 8.17 -0.65
CA ASP A 69 -5.78 9.03 -0.98
C ASP A 69 -5.64 10.40 -0.30
N LEU A 70 -4.95 11.31 -1.00
CA LEU A 70 -4.76 12.69 -0.56
C LEU A 70 -6.09 13.46 -0.44
N VAL A 71 -7.12 13.08 -1.21
CA VAL A 71 -8.42 13.76 -1.17
C VAL A 71 -9.17 13.38 0.10
N ALA A 72 -9.21 12.07 0.41
CA ALA A 72 -9.79 11.58 1.65
C ALA A 72 -9.06 12.12 2.88
N TRP A 73 -7.73 12.22 2.83
CA TRP A 73 -6.94 12.83 3.91
C TRP A 73 -7.30 14.30 4.13
N LYS A 74 -7.34 15.11 3.07
CA LYS A 74 -7.71 16.53 3.18
C LYS A 74 -9.13 16.73 3.71
N ALA A 75 -10.07 15.89 3.29
CA ALA A 75 -11.43 15.92 3.81
C ALA A 75 -11.47 15.61 5.32
N TYR A 76 -10.66 14.64 5.77
CA TYR A 76 -10.50 14.34 7.19
C TYR A 76 -9.87 15.51 7.96
N GLU A 77 -8.79 16.12 7.45
CA GLU A 77 -8.17 17.30 8.06
C GLU A 77 -9.17 18.46 8.19
N SER A 78 -9.95 18.73 7.14
CA SER A 78 -11.02 19.73 7.20
C SER A 78 -12.06 19.40 8.27
N ALA A 79 -12.49 18.14 8.38
CA ALA A 79 -13.43 17.73 9.42
C ALA A 79 -12.86 17.90 10.84
N VAL A 80 -11.56 17.62 11.03
CA VAL A 80 -10.86 17.83 12.31
C VAL A 80 -10.84 19.30 12.68
N TYR A 81 -10.52 20.17 11.71
CA TYR A 81 -10.51 21.61 11.92
C TYR A 81 -11.90 22.15 12.29
N GLU A 82 -12.94 21.76 11.55
CA GLU A 82 -14.33 22.14 11.84
C GLU A 82 -14.79 21.67 13.22
N ALA A 83 -14.47 20.43 13.60
CA ALA A 83 -14.79 19.90 14.93
C ALA A 83 -14.07 20.66 16.05
N GLN A 84 -12.83 21.10 15.80
CA GLN A 84 -12.04 21.88 16.74
C GLN A 84 -12.62 23.29 16.92
N GLU A 85 -12.96 23.97 15.83
CA GLU A 85 -13.60 25.29 15.86
C GLU A 85 -14.97 25.23 16.57
N ALA A 86 -15.80 24.23 16.26
CA ALA A 86 -17.08 24.01 16.92
C ALA A 86 -16.92 23.80 18.44
N TYR A 87 -15.89 23.04 18.86
CA TYR A 87 -15.56 22.84 20.26
C TYR A 87 -15.10 24.13 20.94
N ILE A 88 -14.21 24.90 20.29
CA ILE A 88 -13.72 26.18 20.81
C ILE A 88 -14.88 27.16 21.00
N SER A 89 -15.76 27.28 19.99
CA SER A 89 -16.95 28.13 20.07
C SER A 89 -17.90 27.69 21.18
N ALA A 90 -18.18 26.39 21.31
CA ALA A 90 -19.01 25.88 22.38
C ALA A 90 -18.40 26.13 23.77
N LEU A 91 -17.07 26.03 23.88
CA LEU A 91 -16.34 26.28 25.13
C LEU A 91 -16.40 27.76 25.52
N ASP A 92 -16.24 28.68 24.56
CA ASP A 92 -16.35 30.12 24.78
C ASP A 92 -17.76 30.50 25.23
N ASP A 93 -18.80 29.98 24.55
CA ASP A 93 -20.20 30.18 24.92
C ASP A 93 -20.51 29.67 26.33
N TRP A 94 -19.99 28.48 26.70
CA TRP A 94 -20.15 27.91 28.04
C TRP A 94 -19.42 28.76 29.10
N GLN A 95 -18.23 29.28 28.79
CA GLN A 95 -17.52 30.18 29.68
C GLN A 95 -18.24 31.51 29.87
N ALA A 96 -18.83 32.06 28.81
CA ALA A 96 -19.58 33.31 28.83
C ALA A 96 -20.88 33.22 29.65
N LYS A 97 -21.57 32.07 29.64
CA LYS A 97 -22.79 31.82 30.43
C LYS A 97 -22.53 31.63 31.93
N GLY A 98 -21.26 31.53 32.33
CA GLY A 98 -20.88 31.19 33.69
C GLY A 98 -20.93 29.67 33.86
N ARG A 99 -19.77 29.09 34.15
CA ARG A 99 -19.45 27.64 34.22
C ARG A 99 -20.34 26.78 35.13
N ALA A 100 -21.36 27.38 35.76
CA ALA A 100 -22.38 26.73 36.58
C ALA A 100 -23.64 26.33 35.79
N GLU A 101 -23.88 26.88 34.59
CA GLU A 101 -25.00 26.52 33.74
C GLU A 101 -24.59 25.54 32.63
N GLY A 102 -25.01 24.29 32.77
CA GLY A 102 -24.86 23.24 31.75
C GLY A 102 -23.56 22.45 31.82
N GLU A 103 -23.47 21.41 30.99
CA GLU A 103 -22.30 20.54 30.90
C GLU A 103 -21.18 21.21 30.08
N GLN A 104 -19.94 21.02 30.52
CA GLN A 104 -18.78 21.47 29.76
C GLN A 104 -18.74 20.74 28.41
N PRO A 105 -18.58 21.46 27.28
CA PRO A 105 -18.45 20.81 25.99
C PRO A 105 -17.23 19.88 26.00
N VAL A 106 -17.34 18.77 25.28
CA VAL A 106 -16.26 17.79 25.12
C VAL A 106 -15.86 17.75 23.66
N TYR A 107 -14.55 17.83 23.40
CA TYR A 107 -14.03 17.69 22.05
C TYR A 107 -14.16 16.24 21.60
N VAL A 108 -14.84 16.04 20.47
CA VAL A 108 -14.96 14.73 19.81
C VAL A 108 -14.17 14.81 18.51
N ALA A 109 -13.00 14.17 18.49
CA ALA A 109 -12.18 14.09 17.29
C ALA A 109 -12.90 13.26 16.21
N PRO A 110 -12.97 13.73 14.96
CA PRO A 110 -13.41 12.92 13.84
C PRO A 110 -12.59 11.64 13.72
N ARG A 111 -13.21 10.56 13.25
CA ARG A 111 -12.52 9.29 13.03
C ARG A 111 -11.73 9.34 11.72
N GLN A 112 -10.46 8.99 11.77
CA GLN A 112 -9.63 8.85 10.58
C GLN A 112 -10.17 7.75 9.66
N PRO A 113 -10.18 7.95 8.33
CA PRO A 113 -10.57 6.90 7.38
C PRO A 113 -9.66 5.67 7.47
N ASP A 114 -10.24 4.47 7.46
CA ASP A 114 -9.51 3.21 7.62
C ASP A 114 -8.73 2.82 6.32
N ASN A 115 -9.19 3.27 5.15
CA ASN A 115 -8.69 2.88 3.82
C ASN A 115 -7.99 4.02 3.06
N LEU A 116 -7.03 4.69 3.69
CA LEU A 116 -6.27 5.75 3.04
C LEU A 116 -5.25 5.24 2.01
N TRP A 117 -4.92 3.95 2.06
CA TRP A 117 -4.01 3.30 1.13
C TRP A 117 -4.80 2.37 0.19
N THR A 118 -4.72 2.68 -1.10
CA THR A 118 -5.41 1.99 -2.18
C THR A 118 -4.43 1.48 -3.24
N GLU A 119 -4.91 0.64 -4.14
CA GLU A 119 -4.10 0.17 -5.27
C GLU A 119 -3.98 1.27 -6.33
N GLY A 120 -2.75 1.58 -6.72
CA GLY A 120 -2.42 2.56 -7.75
C GLY A 120 -2.40 1.99 -9.17
N LEU A 121 -2.38 0.65 -9.31
CA LEU A 121 -2.47 -0.04 -10.60
C LEU A 121 -3.90 -0.41 -10.97
N THR A 122 -4.17 -0.49 -12.26
CA THR A 122 -5.42 -1.10 -12.73
C THR A 122 -5.37 -2.62 -12.58
N PRO A 123 -6.53 -3.30 -12.50
CA PRO A 123 -6.58 -4.76 -12.50
C PRO A 123 -5.87 -5.39 -13.71
N GLU A 124 -5.88 -4.75 -14.88
CA GLU A 124 -5.16 -5.27 -16.06
C GLU A 124 -3.65 -5.23 -15.87
N GLN A 125 -3.11 -4.15 -15.31
CA GLN A 125 -1.68 -4.01 -15.03
C GLN A 125 -1.22 -5.04 -13.99
N ILE A 126 -2.04 -5.30 -12.98
CA ILE A 126 -1.79 -6.37 -12.00
C ILE A 126 -1.84 -7.74 -12.67
N ALA A 127 -2.81 -7.98 -13.56
CA ALA A 127 -2.91 -9.24 -14.30
C ALA A 127 -1.68 -9.46 -15.19
N GLU A 128 -1.10 -8.41 -15.77
CA GLU A 128 0.14 -8.48 -16.52
C GLU A 128 1.35 -8.81 -15.63
N LEU A 129 1.47 -8.16 -14.46
CA LEU A 129 2.53 -8.44 -13.49
C LEU A 129 2.45 -9.85 -12.87
N THR A 130 1.24 -10.36 -12.70
CA THR A 130 0.97 -11.70 -12.13
C THR A 130 0.87 -12.79 -13.18
N LYS A 131 0.99 -12.44 -14.47
CA LYS A 131 0.98 -13.41 -15.55
C LYS A 131 2.19 -14.32 -15.39
N GLN A 132 1.94 -15.55 -14.94
CA GLN A 132 2.98 -16.57 -14.94
C GLN A 132 3.55 -16.68 -16.36
N PRO A 133 4.88 -16.74 -16.51
CA PRO A 133 5.46 -17.08 -17.79
C PRO A 133 4.87 -18.41 -18.23
N GLU A 134 4.30 -18.46 -19.44
CA GLU A 134 3.83 -19.72 -19.98
C GLU A 134 4.98 -20.73 -19.91
N PRO A 135 4.76 -21.94 -19.36
CA PRO A 135 5.83 -22.92 -19.26
C PRO A 135 6.36 -23.15 -20.67
N GLN A 136 7.67 -22.92 -20.83
CA GLN A 136 8.34 -23.00 -22.12
C GLN A 136 7.98 -24.34 -22.79
N PRO A 137 7.75 -24.38 -24.11
CA PRO A 137 7.29 -25.58 -24.80
C PRO A 137 8.19 -26.80 -24.51
N LYS A 138 9.51 -26.58 -24.40
CA LYS A 138 10.49 -27.62 -24.01
C LYS A 138 10.21 -28.21 -22.62
N LEU A 139 9.89 -27.38 -21.64
CA LEU A 139 9.58 -27.83 -20.28
C LEU A 139 8.27 -28.62 -20.26
N ARG A 140 7.28 -28.24 -21.09
CA ARG A 140 6.03 -29.02 -21.23
C ARG A 140 6.30 -30.38 -21.84
N GLU A 141 7.12 -30.45 -22.88
CA GLU A 141 7.53 -31.71 -23.50
C GLU A 141 8.30 -32.59 -22.51
N GLU A 142 9.26 -32.04 -21.76
CA GLU A 142 10.00 -32.77 -20.73
C GLU A 142 9.10 -33.29 -19.61
N LEU A 143 8.14 -32.49 -19.13
CA LEU A 143 7.17 -32.91 -18.12
C LEU A 143 6.24 -34.01 -18.65
N THR A 144 5.84 -33.92 -19.92
CA THR A 144 4.99 -34.95 -20.54
C THR A 144 5.77 -36.26 -20.70
N ASN A 145 7.01 -36.19 -21.20
CA ASN A 145 7.87 -37.34 -21.38
C ASN A 145 8.20 -38.03 -20.05
N THR A 146 8.45 -37.26 -19.00
CA THR A 146 8.69 -37.80 -17.65
C THR A 146 7.43 -38.46 -17.07
N GLN A 147 6.24 -37.90 -17.28
CA GLN A 147 4.98 -38.53 -16.88
C GLN A 147 4.73 -39.86 -17.61
N ILE A 148 5.01 -39.92 -18.91
CA ILE A 148 4.90 -41.15 -19.71
C ILE A 148 5.89 -42.20 -19.19
N ALA A 149 7.16 -41.82 -18.98
CA ALA A 149 8.17 -42.74 -18.48
C ALA A 149 7.83 -43.32 -17.09
N MET A 150 7.21 -42.52 -16.22
CA MET A 150 6.72 -43.01 -14.91
C MET A 150 5.55 -43.99 -15.06
N ALA A 151 4.63 -43.73 -15.98
CA ALA A 151 3.51 -44.63 -16.26
C ALA A 151 4.00 -45.99 -16.81
N ASP A 152 4.92 -45.96 -17.78
CA ASP A 152 5.52 -47.17 -18.36
C ASP A 152 6.25 -47.99 -17.28
N MET A 153 7.02 -47.33 -16.40
CA MET A 153 7.67 -48.00 -15.27
C MET A 153 6.66 -48.65 -14.32
N TYR A 154 5.53 -47.98 -14.05
CA TYR A 154 4.49 -48.51 -13.18
C TYR A 154 3.82 -49.75 -13.79
N GLU A 155 3.50 -49.71 -15.09
CA GLU A 155 2.97 -50.87 -15.81
C GLU A 155 3.95 -52.05 -15.82
N GLN A 156 5.24 -51.79 -16.04
CA GLN A 156 6.26 -52.83 -16.01
C GLN A 156 6.38 -53.49 -14.64
N MET A 157 6.30 -52.71 -13.55
CA MET A 157 6.27 -53.26 -12.19
C MET A 157 5.04 -54.12 -11.94
N LEU A 158 3.86 -53.70 -12.43
CA LEU A 158 2.62 -54.48 -12.31
C LEU A 158 2.72 -55.81 -13.09
N ALA A 159 3.23 -55.78 -14.32
CA ALA A 159 3.43 -56.98 -15.12
C ALA A 159 4.40 -57.96 -14.45
N MET A 160 5.52 -57.44 -13.91
CA MET A 160 6.49 -58.26 -13.18
C MET A 160 5.88 -58.87 -11.90
N GLN A 161 5.05 -58.12 -11.16
CA GLN A 161 4.32 -58.66 -10.02
C GLN A 161 3.33 -59.76 -10.43
N ALA A 162 2.63 -59.60 -11.55
CA ALA A 162 1.70 -60.60 -12.06
C ALA A 162 2.41 -61.89 -12.48
N GLU A 163 3.56 -61.79 -13.16
CA GLU A 163 4.39 -62.95 -13.52
C GLU A 163 4.94 -63.66 -12.30
N LEU A 164 5.44 -62.92 -11.30
CA LEU A 164 5.93 -63.49 -10.04
C LEU A 164 4.81 -64.20 -9.25
N LYS A 165 3.58 -63.70 -9.32
CA LYS A 165 2.41 -64.34 -8.72
C LYS A 165 2.04 -65.63 -9.46
N ALA A 166 2.01 -65.60 -10.79
CA ALA A 166 1.72 -66.78 -11.61
C ALA A 166 2.76 -67.90 -11.41
N LEU A 167 4.05 -67.55 -11.26
CA LEU A 167 5.12 -68.50 -10.93
C LEU A 167 5.02 -69.10 -9.52
N LYS A 168 4.40 -68.39 -8.57
CA LYS A 168 4.17 -68.89 -7.21
C LYS A 168 2.91 -69.75 -7.09
N GLU A 169 1.89 -69.50 -7.91
CA GLU A 169 0.65 -70.29 -7.92
C GLU A 169 0.73 -71.55 -8.80
N GLY A 170 1.69 -71.62 -9.73
CA GLY A 170 1.93 -72.77 -10.60
C GLY A 170 2.84 -73.86 -10.04
N ARG A 171 3.05 -73.94 -8.72
CA ARG A 171 3.95 -74.91 -8.07
C ARG A 171 3.25 -75.73 -6.99
#